data_AF-A0A2U1S898-F1
#
_entry.id   AF-A0A2U1S898-F1
#
_cell.length_a   1.000
_cell.length_b   1.000
_cell.length_c   1.000
_cell.angle_alpha   90.00
_cell.angle_beta   90.00
_cell.angle_gamma   90.00
#
_symmetry.space_group_name_H-M   'P 1'
#
loop_
_entity.id
_entity.type
_entity.pdbx_description
1 polymer ?
#
loop_
_entity_poly.entity_id
_entity_poly.type
_entity_poly.pdbx_seq_one_letter_code
_entity_poly.pdbx_strand_id
1 'polypeptide(L)'
;MEESHIYQLLYYMFYLKNEKDIKNIKGFLNYPSIRKKKTIELTEENEIDLLKIIENIEDIINKPMPMPKKSRICSKCAYFEFCFS
;
A
#
# COMPACT_ATOMS: atom_id res chain seq x y z
N MET A 1 -0.06 -1.68 9.75
CA MET A 1 -1.42 -1.21 9.38
C MET A 1 -1.45 0.31 9.20
N GLU A 2 -0.88 1.12 10.11
CA GLU A 2 -0.72 2.56 9.83
C GLU A 2 0.08 2.81 8.54
N GLU A 3 1.20 2.10 8.37
CA GLU A 3 2.04 2.18 7.18
C GLU A 3 1.29 1.88 5.86
N SER A 4 0.49 0.81 5.82
CA SER A 4 -0.32 0.49 4.63
C SER A 4 -1.34 1.58 4.29
N HIS A 5 -1.92 2.24 5.29
CA HIS A 5 -2.81 3.38 5.05
C HIS A 5 -2.06 4.60 4.49
N ILE A 6 -0.82 4.82 4.94
CA ILE A 6 0.05 5.88 4.41
C ILE A 6 0.36 5.62 2.95
N TYR A 7 0.84 4.42 2.60
CA TYR A 7 1.15 4.08 1.20
C TYR A 7 -0.07 4.10 0.29
N GLN A 8 -1.25 3.69 0.78
CA GLN A 8 -2.49 3.83 0.03
C GLN A 8 -2.76 5.29 -0.33
N LEU A 9 -2.64 6.20 0.64
CA LEU A 9 -2.85 7.62 0.41
C LEU A 9 -1.76 8.23 -0.49
N LEU A 10 -0.49 7.85 -0.29
CA LEU A 10 0.62 8.28 -1.14
C LEU A 10 0.38 7.87 -2.60
N TYR A 11 -0.10 6.65 -2.85
CA TYR A 11 -0.44 6.20 -4.19
C TYR A 11 -1.53 7.06 -4.84
N TYR A 12 -2.59 7.41 -4.11
CA TYR A 12 -3.61 8.33 -4.64
C TYR A 12 -3.05 9.71 -4.95
N MET A 13 -2.21 10.26 -4.07
CA MET A 13 -1.57 11.56 -4.30
C MET A 13 -0.65 11.51 -5.53
N PHE A 14 0.15 10.45 -5.66
CA PHE A 14 1.01 10.19 -6.81
C PHE A 14 0.21 10.09 -8.12
N TYR A 15 -0.88 9.32 -8.12
CA TYR A 15 -1.75 9.17 -9.29
C TYR A 15 -2.36 10.52 -9.70
N LEU A 16 -2.88 11.30 -8.75
CA LEU A 16 -3.47 12.62 -9.04
C LEU A 16 -2.43 13.61 -9.57
N LYS A 17 -1.20 13.57 -9.03
CA LYS A 17 -0.09 14.39 -9.52
C LYS A 17 0.29 14.04 -10.96
N ASN A 18 0.51 12.76 -11.25
CA ASN A 18 1.12 12.33 -12.52
C ASN A 18 0.10 12.08 -13.64
N GLU A 19 -1.07 11.51 -13.33
CA GLU A 19 -2.08 11.15 -14.34
C GLU A 19 -3.12 12.26 -14.57
N LYS A 20 -3.26 13.18 -13.62
CA LYS A 20 -4.26 14.27 -13.67
C LYS A 20 -3.66 15.67 -13.64
N ASP A 21 -2.33 15.81 -13.56
CA ASP A 21 -1.59 17.08 -13.44
C ASP A 21 -2.11 18.00 -12.30
N ILE A 22 -2.62 17.40 -11.22
CA ILE A 22 -3.10 18.15 -10.05
C ILE A 22 -1.91 18.43 -9.14
N LYS A 23 -1.58 19.71 -8.98
CA LYS A 23 -0.45 20.18 -8.17
C LYS A 23 -0.90 20.54 -6.75
N ASN A 24 0.06 20.62 -5.82
CA ASN A 24 -0.14 21.06 -4.43
C ASN A 24 -1.13 20.21 -3.61
N ILE A 25 -1.11 18.89 -3.80
CA ILE A 25 -1.98 17.95 -3.09
C ILE A 25 -1.51 17.80 -1.63
N LYS A 26 -2.45 17.84 -0.68
CA LYS A 26 -2.23 17.51 0.73
C LYS A 26 -3.10 16.34 1.15
N GLY A 27 -2.48 15.30 1.71
CA GLY A 27 -3.16 14.12 2.19
C GLY A 27 -3.48 14.22 3.68
N PHE A 28 -4.61 13.63 4.10
CA PHE A 28 -4.96 13.51 5.52
C PHE A 28 -5.44 12.10 5.84
N LEU A 29 -4.82 11.48 6.83
CA LEU A 29 -5.35 10.26 7.47
C LEU A 29 -6.01 10.65 8.78
N ASN A 30 -7.31 10.37 8.88
CA ASN A 30 -8.08 10.59 10.10
C ASN A 30 -8.49 9.24 10.68
N TYR A 31 -8.14 9.02 11.94
CA TYR A 31 -8.50 7.84 12.72
C TYR A 31 -9.45 8.27 13.86
N PRO A 32 -10.78 8.30 13.62
CA PRO A 32 -11.73 8.87 14.57
C PRO A 32 -11.77 8.14 15.91
N SER A 33 -11.67 6.81 15.89
CA SER A 33 -11.73 5.94 17.07
C SER A 33 -10.64 6.25 18.10
N ILE A 34 -9.46 6.67 17.64
CA ILE A 34 -8.33 7.07 18.48
C ILE A 34 -8.05 8.57 18.44
N ARG A 35 -8.97 9.36 17.85
CA ARG A 35 -8.85 10.83 17.69
C ARG A 35 -7.50 11.30 17.14
N LYS A 36 -6.90 10.52 16.23
CA LYS A 36 -5.59 10.81 15.64
C LYS A 36 -5.78 11.31 14.20
N LYS A 37 -5.25 12.50 13.90
CA LYS A 37 -5.17 13.03 12.53
C LYS A 37 -3.71 13.19 12.14
N LYS A 38 -3.36 12.77 10.93
CA LYS A 38 -2.01 12.87 10.37
C LYS A 38 -2.08 13.52 9.00
N THR A 39 -1.28 14.55 8.80
CA THR A 39 -1.06 15.13 7.48
C THR A 39 0.03 14.33 6.78
N ILE A 40 -0.18 14.00 5.52
CA ILE A 40 0.75 13.27 4.67
C ILE A 40 1.08 14.15 3.46
N GLU A 41 2.35 14.23 3.14
CA GLU A 41 2.88 14.96 2.00
C GLU A 41 3.56 13.98 1.06
N LEU A 42 3.41 14.18 -0.25
CA LEU A 42 4.13 13.44 -1.27
C LEU A 42 5.50 14.11 -1.45
N THR A 43 6.51 13.54 -0.82
CA THR A 43 7.90 14.02 -0.91
C THR A 43 8.63 13.23 -1.99
N GLU A 44 9.72 13.76 -2.52
CA GLU A 44 10.53 13.04 -3.50
C GLU A 44 11.00 11.68 -2.96
N GLU A 45 11.41 11.64 -1.68
CA GLU A 45 11.86 10.42 -1.01
C GLU A 45 10.78 9.33 -0.97
N ASN A 46 9.56 9.68 -0.52
CA ASN A 46 8.49 8.69 -0.40
C ASN A 46 7.86 8.33 -1.77
N GLU A 47 7.98 9.21 -2.76
CA GLU A 47 7.62 8.92 -4.14
C GLU A 47 8.58 7.90 -4.77
N ILE A 48 9.89 8.05 -4.53
CA ILE A 48 10.90 7.06 -4.94
C ILE A 48 10.62 5.70 -4.29
N ASP A 49 10.32 5.67 -3.00
CA ASP A 49 10.03 4.41 -2.29
C ASP A 49 8.71 3.78 -2.75
N LEU A 50 7.69 4.58 -3.03
CA LEU A 50 6.44 4.12 -3.63
C LEU A 50 6.68 3.46 -4.99
N LEU A 51 7.51 4.06 -5.86
CA LEU A 51 7.84 3.50 -7.17
C LEU A 51 8.57 2.16 -7.04
N LYS A 52 9.54 2.04 -6.10
CA LYS A 52 10.18 0.75 -5.80
C LYS A 52 9.19 -0.30 -5.33
N ILE A 53 8.19 0.07 -4.53
CA ILE A 53 7.14 -0.86 -4.08
C ILE A 53 6.32 -1.34 -5.27
N ILE A 54 5.95 -0.45 -6.19
CA ILE A 54 5.21 -0.79 -7.42
C ILE A 54 6.02 -1.77 -8.28
N GLU A 55 7.30 -1.47 -8.53
CA GLU A 55 8.21 -2.36 -9.26
C GLU A 55 8.32 -3.74 -8.60
N ASN A 56 8.47 -3.79 -7.27
CA ASN A 56 8.52 -5.05 -6.53
C ASN A 56 7.20 -5.85 -6.64
N ILE A 57 6.04 -5.18 -6.73
CA ILE A 57 4.76 -5.86 -6.93
C ILE A 57 4.73 -6.53 -8.31
N GLU A 58 5.17 -5.84 -9.35
CA GLU A 58 5.27 -6.42 -10.70
C GLU A 58 6.22 -7.63 -10.72
N ASP A 59 7.36 -7.52 -10.05
CA ASP A 59 8.31 -8.63 -9.89
C ASP A 59 7.69 -9.84 -9.18
N ILE A 60 6.86 -9.62 -8.15
CA ILE A 60 6.18 -10.70 -7.42
C ILE A 60 5.14 -11.37 -8.31
N ILE A 61 4.38 -10.59 -9.10
CA ILE A 61 3.36 -11.13 -10.02
C ILE A 61 4.00 -12.00 -11.10
N ASN A 62 5.20 -11.63 -11.57
CA ASN A 62 5.92 -12.38 -12.61
C ASN A 62 6.69 -13.60 -12.08
N LYS A 63 6.80 -13.77 -10.76
CA LYS A 63 7.46 -14.94 -10.16
C LYS A 63 6.50 -16.14 -10.11
N PRO A 64 7.04 -17.37 -10.12
CA PRO A 64 6.22 -18.56 -9.94
C PRO A 64 5.50 -18.51 -8.58
N MET A 65 4.24 -18.94 -8.58
CA MET A 65 3.43 -19.03 -7.36
C MET A 65 4.17 -19.87 -6.31
N PRO A 66 4.43 -19.34 -5.10
CA PRO A 66 5.13 -20.09 -4.07
C PRO A 66 4.26 -21.22 -3.52
N MET A 67 4.89 -22.29 -3.05
CA MET A 67 4.18 -23.34 -2.32
C MET A 67 3.61 -22.78 -1.00
N PRO A 68 2.36 -23.13 -0.67
CA PRO A 68 1.68 -22.60 0.50
C PRO A 68 2.35 -23.12 1.79
N LYS A 69 2.69 -22.20 2.71
CA LYS A 69 3.28 -22.53 4.01
C LYS A 69 2.40 -22.01 5.14
N LYS A 70 1.91 -22.91 6.00
CA LYS A 70 1.08 -22.52 7.15
C LYS A 70 1.86 -21.58 8.08
N SER A 71 1.23 -20.47 8.45
CA SER A 71 1.78 -19.47 9.34
C SER A 71 0.66 -18.87 10.21
N ARG A 72 1.02 -18.01 11.18
CA ARG A 72 0.07 -17.43 12.14
C ARG A 72 -1.01 -16.56 11.47
N ILE A 73 -0.75 -16.01 10.28
CA ILE A 73 -1.73 -15.16 9.56
C ILE A 73 -2.78 -15.98 8.81
N CYS A 74 -2.50 -17.26 8.52
CA CYS A 74 -3.35 -18.11 7.69
C CYS A 74 -4.78 -18.24 8.23
N SER A 75 -4.96 -18.30 9.54
CA SER A 75 -6.29 -18.45 10.18
C SER A 75 -7.23 -17.26 9.96
N LYS A 76 -6.71 -16.11 9.54
CA LYS A 76 -7.47 -14.90 9.23
C LYS A 76 -7.37 -14.51 7.75
N CYS A 77 -6.66 -15.29 6.95
CA CYS A 77 -6.42 -14.99 5.55
C CYS A 77 -7.63 -15.40 4.71
N ALA A 78 -8.17 -14.47 3.91
CA ALA A 78 -9.27 -14.76 2.99
C ALA A 78 -8.90 -15.80 1.93
N TYR A 79 -7.60 -16.04 1.69
CA TYR A 79 -7.10 -17.00 0.71
C TYR A 79 -6.81 -18.40 1.28
N PHE A 80 -7.10 -18.67 2.56
CA PHE A 80 -6.72 -19.92 3.21
C PHE A 80 -7.17 -21.17 2.47
N GLU A 81 -8.46 -21.24 2.12
CA GLU A 81 -9.03 -22.39 1.40
C GLU A 81 -8.40 -22.54 0.01
N PHE A 82 -8.15 -21.45 -0.71
CA PHE A 82 -7.49 -21.51 -2.02
C PHE A 82 -6.03 -21.98 -1.94
N CYS A 83 -5.35 -21.71 -0.82
CA CYS A 83 -3.97 -22.11 -0.62
C CYS A 83 -3.80 -23.58 -0.22
N PHE A 84 -4.77 -24.21 0.46
CA PHE A 84 -4.60 -25.54 1.06
C PHE A 84 -5.67 -26.57 0.66
N SER A 85 -6.49 -26.25 -0.34
CA SER A 85 -7.38 -27.22 -1.01
C SER A 85 -6.63 -28.07 -2.02
#